data_AF-A0A5H2PGK9-F1
#
_entry.id   AF-A0A5H2PGK9-F1
#
_cell.length_a   1.000
_cell.length_b   1.000
_cell.length_c   1.000
_cell.angle_alpha   90.00
_cell.angle_beta   90.00
_cell.angle_gamma   90.00
#
_symmetry.space_group_name_H-M   'P 1'
#
loop_
_entity.id
_entity.type
_entity.pdbx_description
1 polymer ?
#
loop_
_entity_poly.entity_id
_entity_poly.type
_entity_poly.pdbx_seq_one_letter_code
_entity_poly.pdbx_strand_id
1 'polypeptide(L)'
;MKPKKTPNQIRQEFWERRIEFLNEAVADPEIVEKASQAVARSIVMAGKNLGVEIDLERALVDEVRGRAADKALEGKKKLRKNQKKATAATIEYSAEQKARWRDIAREPDLARHTKIGKARLIAKREKLPDSAIHTIRRTID
;
A
#
# COMPACT_ATOMS: atom_id res chain seq x y z
N MET A 1 -25.45 11.92 -33.96
CA MET A 1 -23.97 11.89 -33.99
C MET A 1 -23.45 13.15 -33.34
N LYS A 2 -22.59 13.08 -32.31
CA LYS A 2 -21.92 14.30 -31.80
C LYS A 2 -20.95 14.78 -32.89
N PRO A 3 -20.93 16.08 -33.22
CA PRO A 3 -20.00 16.60 -34.22
C PRO A 3 -18.55 16.34 -33.76
N LYS A 4 -17.69 15.92 -34.70
CA LYS A 4 -16.27 15.72 -34.42
C LYS A 4 -15.65 17.08 -34.12
N LYS A 5 -14.97 17.19 -32.99
CA LYS A 5 -14.26 18.41 -32.58
C LYS A 5 -13.17 18.75 -33.58
N THR A 6 -12.98 20.03 -33.85
CA THR A 6 -11.88 20.49 -34.70
C THR A 6 -10.55 20.38 -33.94
N PRO A 7 -9.40 20.32 -34.65
CA PRO A 7 -8.08 20.33 -34.00
C PRO A 7 -7.89 21.53 -33.05
N ASN A 8 -8.43 22.70 -33.39
CA ASN A 8 -8.38 23.89 -32.53
C ASN A 8 -9.21 23.71 -31.26
N GLN A 9 -10.41 23.12 -31.34
CA GLN A 9 -11.23 22.82 -30.16
C GLN A 9 -10.54 21.81 -29.24
N ILE A 10 -9.90 20.78 -29.79
CA ILE A 10 -9.13 19.80 -29.01
C ILE A 10 -7.95 20.47 -28.30
N ARG A 11 -7.21 21.34 -29.00
CA ARG A 11 -6.09 22.09 -28.43
C ARG A 11 -6.56 23.03 -27.31
N GLN A 12 -7.67 23.72 -27.51
CA GLN A 12 -8.22 24.64 -26.51
C GLN A 12 -8.63 23.89 -25.24
N GLU A 13 -9.39 22.80 -25.38
CA GLU A 13 -9.79 21.96 -24.24
C GLU A 13 -8.60 21.37 -23.49
N PHE A 14 -7.51 21.03 -24.21
CA PHE A 14 -6.28 20.59 -23.58
C PHE A 14 -5.70 21.68 -22.66
N TRP A 15 -5.58 22.92 -23.16
CA TRP A 15 -5.02 24.01 -22.39
C TRP A 15 -5.92 24.45 -21.24
N GLU A 16 -7.25 24.46 -21.43
CA GLU A 16 -8.21 24.76 -20.36
C GLU A 16 -8.07 23.76 -19.20
N ARG A 17 -8.04 22.47 -19.50
CA ARG A 17 -7.81 21.43 -18.49
C ARG A 17 -6.44 21.54 -17.84
N ARG A 18 -5.43 21.93 -18.62
CA ARG A 18 -4.07 22.10 -18.11
C ARG A 18 -3.99 23.25 -17.11
N ILE A 19 -4.64 24.38 -17.41
CA ILE A 19 -4.72 25.55 -16.54
C ILE A 19 -5.51 25.22 -15.27
N GLU A 20 -6.66 24.58 -15.40
CA GLU A 20 -7.47 24.14 -14.25
C GLU A 20 -6.65 23.25 -13.29
N PHE A 21 -5.98 22.24 -13.84
CA PHE A 21 -5.07 21.37 -13.07
C PHE A 21 -3.96 22.15 -12.36
N LEU A 22 -3.30 23.08 -13.04
CA LEU A 22 -2.21 23.86 -12.43
C LEU A 22 -2.72 24.80 -11.35
N ASN A 23 -3.90 25.42 -11.54
CA ASN A 23 -4.53 26.25 -10.52
C ASN A 23 -4.84 25.45 -9.25
N GLU A 24 -5.36 24.23 -9.38
CA GLU A 24 -5.56 23.33 -8.24
C GLU A 24 -4.24 22.94 -7.57
N ALA A 25 -3.20 22.63 -8.36
CA ALA A 25 -1.90 22.23 -7.83
C ALA A 25 -1.19 23.37 -7.07
N VAL A 26 -1.29 24.61 -7.58
CA VAL A 26 -0.68 25.79 -6.95
C VAL A 26 -1.45 26.24 -5.70
N ALA A 27 -2.73 25.87 -5.57
CA ALA A 27 -3.51 26.13 -4.36
C ALA A 27 -3.08 25.29 -3.15
N ASP A 28 -2.36 24.17 -3.34
CA ASP A 28 -1.78 23.37 -2.25
C ASP A 28 -0.34 23.85 -1.93
N PRO A 29 -0.11 24.52 -0.79
CA PRO A 29 1.19 25.10 -0.46
C PRO A 29 2.29 24.06 -0.31
N GLU A 30 1.97 22.83 0.11
CA GLU A 30 2.97 21.77 0.24
C GLU A 30 3.39 21.22 -1.12
N ILE A 31 2.49 21.21 -2.10
CA ILE A 31 2.82 20.82 -3.48
C ILE A 31 3.77 21.87 -4.07
N VAL A 32 3.43 23.16 -3.91
CA VAL A 32 4.26 24.27 -4.38
C VAL A 32 5.65 24.22 -3.75
N GLU A 33 5.73 24.06 -2.42
CA GLU A 33 7.02 24.04 -1.71
C GLU A 33 7.94 22.94 -2.26
N LYS A 34 7.43 21.71 -2.38
CA LYS A 34 8.23 20.59 -2.88
C LYS A 34 8.63 20.75 -4.34
N ALA A 35 7.72 21.24 -5.18
CA ALA A 35 8.01 21.52 -6.58
C ALA A 35 9.10 22.59 -6.71
N SER A 36 9.00 23.69 -5.96
CA SER A 36 10.00 24.75 -5.93
C SER A 36 11.36 24.25 -5.41
N GLN A 37 11.38 23.41 -4.36
CA GLN A 37 12.62 22.80 -3.87
C GLN A 37 13.26 21.88 -4.91
N ALA A 38 12.46 21.10 -5.66
CA ALA A 38 12.97 20.22 -6.71
C ALA A 38 13.62 21.04 -7.85
N VAL A 39 12.97 22.12 -8.28
CA VAL A 39 13.52 23.04 -9.28
C VAL A 39 14.79 23.73 -8.77
N ALA A 40 14.78 24.25 -7.53
CA ALA A 40 15.95 24.88 -6.92
C ALA A 40 17.16 23.92 -6.86
N ARG A 41 16.93 22.65 -6.49
CA ARG A 41 17.99 21.61 -6.52
C ARG A 41 18.49 21.35 -7.94
N SER A 42 17.60 21.28 -8.92
CA SER A 42 17.98 21.12 -10.33
C SER A 42 18.87 22.26 -10.81
N ILE A 43 18.51 23.50 -10.49
CA ILE A 43 19.28 24.70 -10.84
C ILE A 43 20.68 24.65 -10.20
N VAL A 44 20.75 24.38 -8.89
CA VAL A 44 22.04 24.31 -8.16
C VAL A 44 22.94 23.20 -8.70
N MET A 45 22.38 22.04 -9.05
CA MET A 45 23.16 20.88 -9.47
C MET A 45 23.53 20.90 -10.95
N ALA A 46 22.67 21.42 -11.81
CA ALA A 46 22.86 21.38 -13.27
C ALA A 46 23.34 22.72 -13.85
N GLY A 47 23.32 23.81 -13.08
CA GLY A 47 23.71 25.15 -13.53
C GLY A 47 22.83 25.69 -14.67
N LYS A 48 21.65 25.13 -14.88
CA LYS A 48 20.73 25.50 -15.97
C LYS A 48 19.61 26.39 -15.42
N ASN A 49 19.47 27.59 -15.99
CA ASN A 49 18.38 28.55 -15.71
C ASN A 49 17.42 28.75 -16.88
N LEU A 50 17.61 28.06 -18.01
CA LEU A 50 16.72 28.16 -19.16
C LEU A 50 15.52 27.24 -18.95
N GLY A 51 14.32 27.82 -18.83
CA GLY A 51 13.06 27.06 -18.77
C GLY A 51 12.53 26.75 -17.38
N VAL A 52 12.90 27.52 -16.35
CA VAL A 52 12.47 27.34 -14.95
C VAL A 52 10.94 27.21 -14.80
N GLU A 53 10.16 27.94 -15.62
CA GLU A 53 8.70 27.85 -15.63
C GLU A 53 8.21 26.45 -16.07
N ILE A 54 8.81 25.89 -17.12
CA ILE A 54 8.50 24.54 -17.63
C ILE A 54 8.92 23.48 -16.60
N ASP A 55 10.07 23.65 -15.98
CA ASP A 55 10.57 22.75 -14.94
C ASP A 55 9.69 22.79 -13.69
N LEU A 56 9.20 23.97 -13.30
CA LEU A 56 8.26 24.12 -12.20
C LEU A 56 6.91 23.49 -12.52
N GLU A 57 6.37 23.72 -13.72
CA GLU A 57 5.14 23.08 -14.19
C GLU A 57 5.26 21.55 -14.14
N ARG A 58 6.40 21.00 -14.59
CA ARG A 58 6.68 19.57 -14.53
C ARG A 58 6.77 19.06 -13.10
N ALA A 59 7.48 19.77 -12.23
CA ALA A 59 7.64 19.40 -10.83
C ALA A 59 6.28 19.39 -10.08
N LEU A 60 5.40 20.35 -10.36
CA LEU A 60 4.04 20.39 -9.82
C LEU A 60 3.24 19.15 -10.24
N VAL A 61 3.30 18.77 -11.51
CA VAL A 61 2.62 17.56 -12.03
C VAL A 61 3.14 16.31 -11.35
N ASP A 62 4.45 16.19 -11.20
CA ASP A 62 5.09 15.01 -10.63
C ASP A 62 4.74 14.83 -9.15
N GLU A 63 4.69 15.91 -8.36
CA GLU A 63 4.28 15.85 -6.94
C GLU A 63 2.80 15.45 -6.78
N VAL A 64 1.89 16.02 -7.59
CA VAL A 64 0.47 15.63 -7.55
C VAL A 64 0.29 14.15 -7.87
N ARG A 65 1.00 13.66 -8.89
CA ARG A 65 0.97 12.23 -9.28
C ARG A 65 1.59 11.33 -8.21
N GLY A 66 2.70 11.75 -7.61
CA GLY A 66 3.37 11.04 -6.51
C GLY A 66 2.42 10.85 -5.31
N ARG A 67 1.77 11.93 -4.87
CA ARG A 67 0.78 11.89 -3.77
C ARG A 67 -0.40 10.95 -4.09
N ALA A 68 -0.90 10.97 -5.32
CA ALA A 68 -1.97 10.06 -5.73
C ALA A 68 -1.52 8.58 -5.70
N ALA A 69 -0.29 8.30 -6.15
CA ALA A 69 0.29 6.96 -6.08
C ALA A 69 0.49 6.49 -4.64
N ASP A 70 0.96 7.37 -3.74
CA ASP A 70 1.12 7.07 -2.32
C ASP A 70 -0.23 6.76 -1.64
N LYS A 71 -1.25 7.57 -1.92
CA LYS A 71 -2.63 7.31 -1.44
C LYS A 71 -3.15 5.96 -1.94
N ALA A 72 -2.94 5.64 -3.22
CA ALA A 72 -3.33 4.36 -3.79
C ALA A 72 -2.58 3.18 -3.16
N LEU A 73 -1.29 3.33 -2.88
CA LEU A 73 -0.46 2.33 -2.20
C LEU A 73 -0.96 2.09 -0.77
N GLU A 74 -1.28 3.16 -0.04
CA GLU A 74 -1.83 3.07 1.32
C GLU A 74 -3.21 2.40 1.33
N GLY A 75 -4.06 2.72 0.36
CA GLY A 75 -5.32 2.01 0.14
C GLY A 75 -5.12 0.50 -0.07
N LYS A 76 -4.15 0.11 -0.91
CA LYS A 76 -3.80 -1.31 -1.12
C LYS A 76 -3.29 -1.98 0.16
N LYS A 77 -2.48 -1.29 0.97
CA LYS A 77 -2.00 -1.82 2.26
C LYS A 77 -3.16 -2.07 3.22
N LYS A 78 -4.10 -1.13 3.34
CA LYS A 78 -5.32 -1.29 4.15
C LYS A 78 -6.18 -2.46 3.66
N LEU A 79 -6.36 -2.59 2.35
CA LEU A 79 -7.10 -3.71 1.75
C LEU A 79 -6.45 -5.05 2.08
N ARG A 80 -5.12 -5.19 1.93
CA ARG A 80 -4.37 -6.40 2.31
C ARG A 80 -4.52 -6.73 3.79
N LYS A 81 -4.50 -5.71 4.68
CA LYS A 81 -4.72 -5.92 6.12
C LYS A 81 -6.14 -6.43 6.40
N ASN A 82 -7.14 -5.89 5.72
CA ASN A 82 -8.52 -6.31 5.87
C ASN A 82 -8.76 -7.72 5.31
N GLN A 83 -8.16 -8.07 4.17
CA GLN A 83 -8.18 -9.43 3.62
C GLN A 83 -7.56 -10.44 4.58
N LYS A 84 -6.39 -10.13 5.17
CA LYS A 84 -5.75 -10.99 6.20
C LYS A 84 -6.63 -11.18 7.44
N LYS A 85 -7.40 -10.17 7.83
CA LYS A 85 -8.36 -10.28 8.94
C LYS A 85 -9.57 -11.13 8.56
N ALA A 86 -10.09 -10.97 7.34
CA ALA A 86 -11.22 -11.73 6.85
C ALA A 86 -10.90 -13.23 6.71
N THR A 87 -9.70 -13.58 6.22
CA THR A 87 -9.25 -14.98 6.15
C THR A 87 -8.90 -15.58 7.50
N ALA A 88 -8.52 -14.77 8.49
CA ALA A 88 -8.32 -15.22 9.86
C ALA A 88 -9.65 -15.48 10.61
N ALA A 89 -10.77 -14.90 10.13
CA ALA A 89 -12.07 -14.99 10.78
C ALA A 89 -12.90 -16.23 10.36
N THR A 90 -12.38 -17.14 9.53
CA THR A 90 -13.23 -18.18 8.89
C THR A 90 -12.96 -19.61 9.34
N ILE A 91 -12.14 -19.86 10.37
CA ILE A 91 -11.96 -21.22 10.91
C ILE A 91 -12.12 -21.18 12.43
N GLU A 92 -13.35 -21.42 12.88
CA GLU A 92 -13.63 -21.69 14.28
C GLU A 92 -13.23 -23.13 14.61
N TYR A 93 -12.32 -23.28 15.57
CA TYR A 93 -11.87 -24.59 16.05
C TYR A 93 -12.59 -24.96 17.33
N SER A 94 -13.08 -26.21 17.39
CA SER A 94 -13.85 -26.71 18.53
C SER A 94 -13.00 -26.81 19.80
N ALA A 95 -13.66 -26.88 20.97
CA ALA A 95 -12.99 -27.06 22.25
C ALA A 95 -12.19 -28.38 22.30
N GLU A 96 -12.68 -29.43 21.63
CA GLU A 96 -12.01 -30.73 21.52
C GLU A 96 -10.72 -30.65 20.71
N GLN A 97 -10.73 -29.97 19.57
CA GLN A 97 -9.51 -29.75 18.76
C GLN A 97 -8.47 -28.99 19.57
N LYS A 98 -8.89 -27.96 20.29
CA LYS A 98 -8.04 -27.17 21.18
C LYS A 98 -7.47 -27.98 22.35
N ALA A 99 -8.23 -28.95 22.87
CA ALA A 99 -7.73 -29.86 23.90
C ALA A 99 -6.67 -30.80 23.33
N ARG A 100 -6.94 -31.44 22.18
CA ARG A 100 -5.97 -32.31 21.50
C ARG A 100 -4.65 -31.60 21.20
N TRP A 101 -4.69 -30.36 20.75
CA TRP A 101 -3.46 -29.59 20.51
C TRP A 101 -2.64 -29.34 21.78
N ARG A 102 -3.29 -29.15 22.93
CA ARG A 102 -2.61 -29.03 24.23
C ARG A 102 -1.95 -30.34 24.63
N ASP A 103 -2.58 -31.47 24.36
CA ASP A 103 -2.01 -32.78 24.63
C ASP A 103 -0.79 -33.05 23.75
N ILE A 104 -0.89 -32.82 22.44
CA ILE A 104 0.25 -32.96 21.50
C ILE A 104 1.41 -32.02 21.89
N ALA A 105 1.12 -30.80 22.33
CA ALA A 105 2.15 -29.84 22.73
C ALA A 105 2.96 -30.25 23.98
N ARG A 106 2.45 -31.21 24.76
CA ARG A 106 3.10 -31.79 25.95
C ARG A 106 3.90 -33.06 25.64
N GLU A 107 3.81 -33.58 24.42
CA GLU A 107 4.59 -34.76 24.02
C GLU A 107 6.11 -34.49 24.12
N PRO A 108 6.92 -35.48 24.52
CA PRO A 108 8.36 -35.29 24.76
C PRO A 108 9.15 -34.83 23.53
N ASP A 109 8.70 -35.23 22.34
CA ASP A 109 9.27 -34.87 21.05
C ASP A 109 9.09 -33.37 20.73
N LEU A 110 8.04 -32.73 21.25
CA LEU A 110 7.79 -31.30 21.12
C LEU A 110 8.44 -30.46 22.23
N ALA A 111 8.97 -31.08 23.29
CA ALA A 111 9.49 -30.38 24.47
C ALA A 111 10.63 -29.39 24.15
N ARG A 112 11.44 -29.66 23.13
CA ARG A 112 12.57 -28.81 22.70
C ARG A 112 12.16 -27.66 21.78
N HIS A 113 10.92 -27.62 21.31
CA HIS A 113 10.47 -26.61 20.36
C HIS A 113 9.90 -25.39 21.08
N THR A 114 10.20 -24.20 20.52
CA THR A 114 9.54 -22.95 20.93
C THR A 114 8.03 -23.04 20.72
N LYS A 115 7.24 -22.22 21.42
CA LYS A 115 5.78 -22.18 21.29
C LYS A 115 5.30 -22.04 19.84
N ILE A 116 6.01 -21.26 19.02
CA ILE A 116 5.74 -21.13 17.57
C ILE A 116 6.16 -22.38 16.78
N GLY A 117 7.26 -23.04 17.17
CA GLY A 117 7.70 -24.31 16.60
C GLY A 117 6.70 -25.43 16.86
N LYS A 118 6.21 -25.56 18.11
CA LYS A 118 5.15 -26.50 18.49
C LYS A 118 3.90 -26.29 17.64
N ALA A 119 3.43 -25.05 17.51
CA ALA A 119 2.24 -24.73 16.72
C ALA A 119 2.39 -25.08 15.23
N ARG A 120 3.57 -24.88 14.62
CA ARG A 120 3.84 -25.30 13.23
C ARG A 120 3.82 -26.81 13.06
N LEU A 121 4.43 -27.54 14.01
CA LEU A 121 4.47 -29.00 13.97
C LEU A 121 3.06 -29.60 14.15
N ILE A 122 2.28 -29.08 15.09
CA ILE A 122 0.89 -29.50 15.30
C ILE A 122 0.04 -29.21 14.06
N ALA A 123 0.15 -28.02 13.47
CA ALA A 123 -0.57 -27.68 12.23
C ALA A 123 -0.21 -28.66 11.10
N LYS A 124 1.07 -29.00 10.95
CA LYS A 124 1.54 -29.95 9.94
C LYS A 124 1.04 -31.38 10.21
N ARG A 125 1.03 -31.84 11.46
CA ARG A 125 0.52 -33.17 11.87
C ARG A 125 -0.96 -33.30 11.58
N GLU A 126 -1.73 -32.27 11.91
CA GLU A 126 -3.18 -32.21 11.72
C GLU A 126 -3.61 -31.80 10.31
N LYS A 127 -2.64 -31.58 9.39
CA LYS A 127 -2.87 -31.12 8.01
C LYS A 127 -3.72 -29.85 7.93
N LEU A 128 -3.51 -28.94 8.88
CA LEU A 128 -4.22 -27.66 8.97
C LEU A 128 -3.53 -26.58 8.14
N PRO A 129 -4.26 -25.58 7.64
CA PRO A 129 -3.67 -24.44 6.94
C PRO A 129 -2.77 -23.62 7.87
N ASP A 130 -1.81 -22.88 7.29
CA ASP A 130 -0.89 -22.02 8.06
C ASP A 130 -1.62 -20.98 8.92
N SER A 131 -2.85 -20.59 8.56
CA SER A 131 -3.70 -19.72 9.38
C SER A 131 -4.02 -20.31 10.76
N ALA A 132 -4.03 -21.65 10.89
CA ALA A 132 -4.26 -22.36 12.15
C ALA A 132 -3.15 -22.16 13.18
N ILE A 133 -1.91 -21.92 12.73
CA ILE A 133 -0.72 -21.81 13.59
C ILE A 133 -0.92 -20.74 14.66
N HIS A 134 -1.56 -19.61 14.31
CA HIS A 134 -1.80 -18.54 15.27
C HIS A 134 -2.76 -18.96 16.39
N THR A 135 -3.83 -19.69 16.03
CA THR A 135 -4.83 -20.19 16.98
C THR A 135 -4.25 -21.30 17.86
N ILE A 136 -3.53 -22.26 17.27
CA ILE A 136 -2.83 -23.33 18.01
C ILE A 136 -1.84 -22.70 19.01
N ARG A 137 -1.01 -21.74 18.56
CA ARG A 137 -0.04 -21.05 19.43
C ARG A 137 -0.69 -20.34 20.61
N ARG A 138 -1.90 -19.79 20.44
CA ARG A 138 -2.66 -19.17 21.55
C ARG A 138 -3.27 -20.19 22.50
N THR A 139 -3.47 -21.42 22.04
CA THR A 139 -4.19 -22.47 22.76
C THR A 139 -3.24 -23.33 23.59
N ILE A 140 -2.02 -23.56 23.10
CA ILE A 140 -0.98 -24.32 23.80
C ILE A 140 -0.20 -23.37 24.71
N ASP A 141 0.19 -23.82 25.91
CA ASP A 141 1.01 -23.03 26.84
C ASP A 141 2.50 -23.12 26.51
#